data_AF-A0A9D3QJ23-F1
#
_entry.id   AF-A0A9D3QJ23-F1
#
_cell.length_a   1.000
_cell.length_b   1.000
_cell.length_c   1.000
_cell.angle_alpha   90.00
_cell.angle_beta   90.00
_cell.angle_gamma   90.00
#
_symmetry.space_group_name_H-M   'P 1'
#
loop_
_entity.id
_entity.type
_entity.pdbx_description
1 polymer ?
#
loop_
_entity_poly.entity_id
_entity_poly.type
_entity_poly.pdbx_seq_one_letter_code
_entity_poly.pdbx_strand_id
1 'polypeptide(L)'
;MACNLDCSTSEERLEDVCKVELAKISKRVAEVHFEQEAMPGWSFMKGGNILQIPEPRTREEFLQYCCQLTLDPNTANRELRLSDGNRVVQRK
;
A
#
# COMPACT_ATOMS: atom_id res chain seq x y z
N MET A 1 31.43 12.66 -39.92
CA MET A 1 31.40 11.49 -39.02
C MET A 1 30.15 11.61 -38.18
N ALA A 2 29.24 10.63 -38.26
CA ALA A 2 28.14 10.51 -37.30
C ALA A 2 28.60 9.52 -36.21
N CYS A 3 28.34 9.84 -34.94
CA CYS A 3 28.63 8.93 -33.85
C CYS A 3 27.62 7.77 -33.87
N ASN A 4 28.10 6.53 -33.96
CA ASN A 4 27.27 5.38 -33.63
C ASN A 4 27.00 5.44 -32.12
N LEU A 5 25.77 5.76 -31.71
CA LEU A 5 25.36 5.60 -30.32
C LEU A 5 25.16 4.11 -30.06
N ASP A 6 26.03 3.56 -29.24
CA ASP A 6 26.12 2.18 -28.83
C ASP A 6 25.03 1.85 -27.79
N CYS A 7 23.98 1.17 -28.27
CA CYS A 7 22.80 0.79 -27.47
C CYS A 7 23.18 0.17 -26.12
N SER A 8 24.13 -0.76 -26.12
CA SER A 8 24.61 -1.48 -24.93
C SER A 8 25.13 -0.55 -23.83
N THR A 9 25.81 0.54 -24.20
CA THR A 9 26.28 1.55 -23.23
C THR A 9 25.10 2.29 -22.60
N SER A 10 24.01 2.54 -23.33
CA SER A 10 22.80 3.14 -22.76
C SER A 10 22.04 2.19 -21.82
N GLU A 11 22.08 0.88 -22.10
CA GLU A 11 21.47 -0.17 -21.27
C GLU A 11 22.25 -0.36 -19.96
N GLU A 12 23.58 -0.46 -20.00
CA GLU A 12 24.45 -0.53 -18.81
C GLU A 12 24.29 0.72 -17.92
N ARG A 13 24.24 1.91 -18.54
CA ARG A 13 23.98 3.18 -17.83
C ARG A 13 22.62 3.20 -17.14
N LEU A 14 21.61 2.57 -17.73
CA LEU A 14 20.26 2.47 -17.16
C LEU A 14 20.21 1.47 -16.00
N GLU A 15 20.83 0.29 -16.15
CA GLU A 15 20.92 -0.69 -15.08
C GLU A 15 21.54 -0.09 -13.81
N ASP A 16 22.63 0.66 -13.93
CA ASP A 16 23.31 1.26 -12.79
C ASP A 16 22.47 2.33 -12.09
N VAL A 17 21.71 3.12 -12.85
CA VAL A 17 20.70 4.04 -12.28
C VAL A 17 19.63 3.24 -11.53
N CYS A 18 19.11 2.15 -12.11
CA CYS A 18 18.14 1.29 -11.44
C CYS A 18 18.70 0.66 -10.16
N LYS A 19 19.93 0.12 -10.17
CA LYS A 19 20.61 -0.44 -8.99
C LYS A 19 20.73 0.61 -7.87
N VAL A 20 21.13 1.84 -8.22
CA VAL A 20 21.31 2.96 -7.27
C VAL A 20 19.97 3.46 -6.71
N GLU A 21 18.94 3.66 -7.54
CA GLU A 21 17.64 4.12 -7.04
C GLU A 21 16.90 3.03 -6.25
N LEU A 22 16.99 1.75 -6.66
CA LEU A 22 16.45 0.64 -5.86
C LEU A 22 17.14 0.54 -4.48
N ALA A 23 18.46 0.74 -4.40
CA ALA A 23 19.17 0.80 -3.12
C ALA A 23 18.73 1.98 -2.24
N LYS A 24 18.52 3.18 -2.83
CA LYS A 24 17.99 4.36 -2.13
C LYS A 24 16.56 4.15 -1.63
N ILE A 25 15.69 3.56 -2.46
CA ILE A 25 14.31 3.25 -2.10
C ILE A 25 14.28 2.19 -1.00
N SER A 26 15.02 1.09 -1.15
CA SER A 26 15.13 0.02 -0.15
C SER A 26 15.63 0.55 1.20
N LYS A 27 16.67 1.41 1.18
CA LYS A 27 17.15 2.09 2.39
C LYS A 27 16.06 2.95 3.03
N ARG A 28 15.36 3.80 2.26
CA ARG A 28 14.26 4.63 2.79
C ARG A 28 13.13 3.77 3.36
N VAL A 29 12.73 2.69 2.69
CA VAL A 29 11.69 1.76 3.18
C VAL A 29 12.11 1.06 4.46
N ALA A 30 13.40 0.78 4.66
CA ALA A 30 13.93 0.25 5.92
C ALA A 30 14.07 1.31 7.04
N GLU A 31 14.28 2.58 6.68
CA GLU A 31 14.35 3.71 7.63
C GLU A 31 12.96 4.24 8.04
N VAL A 32 11.93 4.00 7.22
CA VAL A 32 10.51 4.20 7.59
C VAL A 32 10.15 3.24 8.71
N HIS A 33 10.34 3.73 9.94
CA HIS A 33 9.69 3.17 11.10
C HIS A 33 8.19 3.44 10.95
N PHE A 34 7.46 2.41 10.54
CA PHE A 34 6.04 2.32 10.86
C PHE A 34 5.96 2.33 12.39
N GLU A 35 5.37 3.38 12.97
CA GLU A 35 5.02 3.38 14.38
C GLU A 35 4.18 2.13 14.64
N GLN A 36 4.57 1.32 15.63
CA GLN A 36 4.06 -0.05 15.78
C GLN A 36 2.66 -0.13 16.42
N GLU A 37 1.80 0.82 16.05
CA GLU A 37 0.37 0.58 15.91
C GLU A 37 0.20 -0.60 14.94
N ALA A 38 0.07 -1.79 15.51
CA ALA A 38 0.10 -3.04 14.76
C ALA A 38 -1.20 -3.22 13.96
N MET A 39 -1.34 -2.49 12.85
CA MET A 39 -2.49 -2.52 11.94
C MET A 39 -2.94 -3.98 11.71
N PRO A 40 -4.12 -4.38 12.20
CA PRO A 40 -4.50 -5.78 12.11
C PRO A 40 -4.90 -6.15 10.68
N GLY A 41 -4.21 -7.13 10.07
CA GLY A 41 -4.60 -7.71 8.78
C GLY A 41 -3.76 -7.38 7.54
N TRP A 42 -2.54 -6.82 7.66
CA TRP A 42 -1.59 -6.73 6.55
C TRP A 42 -0.38 -7.66 6.75
N SER A 43 0.12 -8.24 5.67
CA SER A 43 1.10 -9.36 5.72
C SER A 43 2.55 -8.90 5.54
N PHE A 44 3.22 -8.52 6.63
CA PHE A 44 4.67 -8.27 6.62
C PHE A 44 5.46 -9.56 6.45
N MET A 45 5.94 -9.84 5.23
CA MET A 45 6.79 -10.99 4.91
C MET A 45 8.22 -10.85 5.46
N LYS A 46 8.38 -10.83 6.79
CA LYS A 46 9.68 -10.80 7.45
C LYS A 46 10.34 -12.18 7.42
N GLY A 47 11.18 -12.44 6.42
CA GLY A 47 12.09 -13.58 6.39
C GLY A 47 11.43 -14.94 6.10
N GLY A 48 10.45 -14.99 5.20
CA GLY A 48 9.97 -16.24 4.59
C GLY A 48 9.02 -17.11 5.43
N ASN A 49 8.71 -16.73 6.68
CA ASN A 49 7.70 -17.43 7.48
C ASN A 49 6.31 -16.82 7.27
N ILE A 50 5.31 -17.66 7.03
CA ILE A 50 3.90 -17.25 7.02
C ILE A 50 3.47 -17.04 8.47
N LEU A 51 3.31 -15.78 8.88
CA LEU A 51 2.65 -15.44 10.14
C LEU A 51 1.17 -15.80 10.03
N GLN A 52 0.76 -16.90 10.66
CA GLN A 52 -0.66 -17.21 10.85
C GLN A 52 -1.25 -16.18 11.81
N ILE A 53 -1.99 -15.21 11.26
CA ILE A 53 -2.84 -14.31 12.06
C ILE A 53 -3.95 -15.18 12.66
N PRO A 54 -4.11 -15.26 13.99
CA PRO A 54 -5.17 -16.03 14.59
C PRO A 54 -6.53 -15.38 14.31
N GLU A 55 -7.52 -16.18 13.93
CA GLU A 55 -8.89 -15.69 13.78
C GLU A 55 -9.41 -15.13 15.12
N PRO A 56 -9.97 -13.90 15.14
CA PRO A 56 -10.51 -13.30 16.35
C PRO A 56 -11.73 -14.10 16.84
N ARG A 57 -11.69 -14.52 18.11
CA ARG A 57 -12.73 -15.35 18.75
C ARG A 57 -13.62 -14.55 19.69
N THR A 58 -13.16 -13.40 20.17
CA THR A 58 -13.97 -12.44 20.92
C THR A 58 -14.35 -11.24 20.06
N ARG A 59 -15.43 -10.54 20.45
CA ARG A 59 -15.85 -9.29 19.81
C ARG A 59 -14.79 -8.21 19.97
N GLU A 60 -14.10 -8.23 21.10
CA GLU A 60 -13.08 -7.27 21.50
C GLU A 60 -11.79 -7.46 20.69
N GLU A 61 -11.41 -8.70 20.37
CA GLU A 61 -10.37 -9.00 19.37
C GLU A 61 -10.79 -8.52 17.97
N PHE A 62 -12.02 -8.84 17.52
CA PHE A 62 -12.50 -8.43 16.20
C PHE A 62 -12.56 -6.90 16.03
N LEU A 63 -12.92 -6.16 17.09
CA LEU A 63 -12.99 -4.71 17.07
C LEU A 63 -11.62 -4.03 16.92
N GLN A 64 -10.50 -4.72 17.18
CA GLN A 64 -9.15 -4.18 16.87
C GLN A 64 -8.96 -3.99 15.36
N TYR A 65 -9.65 -4.77 14.53
CA TYR A 65 -9.62 -4.70 13.07
C TYR A 65 -10.60 -3.63 12.52
N CYS A 66 -11.42 -2.99 13.36
CA CYS A 66 -12.42 -2.03 12.87
C CYS A 66 -11.81 -0.64 12.63
N CYS A 67 -12.17 -0.02 11.50
CA CYS A 67 -11.80 1.35 11.16
C CYS A 67 -13.03 2.14 10.73
N GLN A 68 -12.97 3.47 10.87
CA GLN A 68 -14.12 4.34 10.59
C GLN A 68 -14.22 4.68 9.10
N LEU A 69 -14.82 3.76 8.33
CA LEU A 69 -15.03 3.90 6.89
C LEU A 69 -15.87 5.14 6.52
N THR A 70 -15.58 5.69 5.34
CA THR A 70 -16.36 6.72 4.64
C THR A 70 -16.40 6.38 3.15
N LEU A 71 -17.46 6.82 2.46
CA LEU A 71 -17.62 6.58 1.02
C LEU A 71 -17.12 7.76 0.20
N ASP A 72 -16.44 7.49 -0.92
CA ASP A 72 -16.06 8.52 -1.88
C ASP A 72 -17.26 8.88 -2.78
N PRO A 73 -17.78 10.12 -2.72
CA PRO A 73 -18.91 10.56 -3.54
C PRO A 73 -18.64 10.53 -5.05
N ASN A 74 -17.37 10.53 -5.47
CA ASN A 74 -16.99 10.41 -6.88
C ASN A 74 -17.22 8.98 -7.43
N THR A 75 -17.22 7.97 -6.54
CA THR A 75 -17.47 6.56 -6.90
C THR A 75 -18.93 6.12 -6.68
N ALA A 76 -19.72 6.92 -5.96
CA ALA A 76 -21.09 6.58 -5.62
C ALA A 76 -21.99 6.51 -6.87
N ASN A 77 -22.83 5.47 -6.94
CA ASN A 77 -23.80 5.34 -8.03
C ASN A 77 -24.78 6.53 -8.02
N ARG A 78 -25.15 7.03 -9.21
CA ARG A 78 -26.03 8.19 -9.36
C ARG A 78 -27.39 8.03 -8.70
N GLU A 79 -27.89 6.82 -8.48
CA GLU A 79 -29.17 6.54 -7.80
C GLU A 79 -29.07 6.54 -6.26
N LEU A 80 -27.91 6.86 -5.70
CA LEU A 80 -27.66 6.92 -4.26
C LEU A 80 -27.41 8.35 -3.78
N ARG A 81 -27.89 8.66 -2.57
CA ARG A 81 -27.50 9.84 -1.79
C ARG A 81 -26.57 9.39 -0.69
N LEU A 82 -25.47 10.12 -0.50
CA LEU A 82 -24.62 10.00 0.67
C LEU A 82 -25.01 11.10 1.68
N SER A 83 -24.89 10.78 2.96
CA SER A 83 -25.21 11.65 4.09
C SER A 83 -24.35 11.29 5.30
N ASP A 84 -24.39 12.12 6.35
CA ASP A 84 -23.60 11.96 7.59
C ASP A 84 -22.10 11.68 7.33
N GLY A 85 -21.38 12.68 6.81
CA GLY A 85 -19.94 12.52 6.50
C GLY A 85 -19.63 11.39 5.50
N ASN A 86 -20.58 11.09 4.60
CA ASN A 86 -20.56 9.96 3.66
C ASN A 86 -20.54 8.57 4.32
N ARG A 87 -21.22 8.43 5.47
CA ARG A 87 -21.36 7.16 6.21
C ARG A 87 -22.74 6.52 6.07
N VAL A 88 -23.75 7.31 5.73
CA VAL A 88 -25.13 6.84 5.54
C VAL A 88 -25.52 6.93 4.06
N VAL A 89 -25.95 5.80 3.49
CA VAL A 89 -26.43 5.67 2.11
C VAL A 89 -27.95 5.60 2.08
N GLN A 90 -28.57 6.35 1.17
CA GLN A 90 -30.01 6.28 0.90
C GLN A 90 -30.23 6.14 -0.61
N ARG A 91 -31.29 5.43 -1.03
CA ARG A 91 -31.74 5.45 -2.43
C ARG A 91 -32.37 6.81 -2.74
N LYS A 92 -32.24 7.28 -4.00
CA LYS A 92 -32.79 8.56 -4.45
C LYS A 92 -34.30 8.63 -4.57
#